data_AF-A0AAU9P1U0-F1
#
_entry.id   AF-A0AAU9P1U0-F1
#
_cell.length_a   1.000
_cell.length_b   1.000
_cell.length_c   1.000
_cell.angle_alpha   90.00
_cell.angle_beta   90.00
_cell.angle_gamma   90.00
#
_symmetry.space_group_name_H-M   'P 1'
#
loop_
_entity.id
_entity.type
_entity.pdbx_description
1 polymer ?
#
loop_
_entity_poly.entity_id
_entity_poly.type
_entity_poly.pdbx_seq_one_letter_code
_entity_poly.pdbx_strand_id
1 'polypeptide(L)'
;MENFQTTYNSNTTSANEALKSLGSLFTTERTKLQDIQTGLKSDHESFQVTISSQLSQLKDELVKESTLKDSLALKTEEAKLLSTKLEALEKQVKDLLSERAVMRSCITDVTGLLSNIIETRDSMITITMRKHLQENLKPVFAMLHRLEGVSDQSLNRK
;
A
#
# COMPACT_ATOMS: atom_id res chain seq x y z
N MET A 1 -48.14 -81.81 47.16
CA MET A 1 -46.70 -81.67 46.83
C MET A 1 -46.49 -81.17 45.39
N GLU A 2 -47.24 -81.67 44.39
CA GLU A 2 -47.13 -81.24 42.98
C GLU A 2 -47.33 -79.74 42.71
N ASN A 3 -48.21 -79.05 43.44
CA ASN A 3 -48.46 -77.61 43.22
C ASN A 3 -47.24 -76.72 43.54
N PHE A 4 -46.47 -77.08 44.57
CA PHE A 4 -45.25 -76.36 44.95
C PHE A 4 -44.13 -76.54 43.92
N GLN A 5 -43.95 -77.77 43.42
CA GLN A 5 -42.93 -78.05 42.42
C GLN A 5 -43.23 -77.33 41.10
N THR A 6 -44.50 -77.28 40.70
CA THR A 6 -44.95 -76.58 39.49
C THR A 6 -44.70 -75.07 39.61
N THR A 7 -45.07 -74.48 40.75
CA THR A 7 -44.83 -73.05 41.02
C THR A 7 -43.34 -72.71 41.04
N TYR A 8 -42.53 -73.54 41.69
CA TYR A 8 -41.08 -73.37 41.73
C TYR A 8 -40.46 -73.41 40.32
N ASN A 9 -40.80 -74.41 39.51
CA ASN A 9 -40.29 -74.54 38.15
C ASN A 9 -40.70 -73.34 37.27
N SER A 10 -41.94 -72.86 37.41
CA SER A 10 -42.45 -71.68 36.70
C SER A 10 -41.68 -70.42 37.08
N ASN A 11 -41.46 -70.20 38.38
CA ASN A 11 -40.74 -69.02 38.88
C ASN A 11 -39.26 -69.04 38.44
N THR A 12 -38.61 -70.20 38.52
CA THR A 12 -37.23 -70.37 38.05
C THR A 12 -37.12 -70.09 36.55
N THR A 13 -38.09 -70.57 35.75
CA THR A 13 -38.13 -70.31 34.30
C THR A 13 -38.29 -68.81 34.03
N SER A 14 -39.25 -68.16 34.68
CA SER A 14 -39.51 -66.73 34.53
C SER A 14 -38.30 -65.87 34.95
N ALA A 15 -37.64 -66.22 36.05
CA ALA A 15 -36.44 -65.54 36.51
C ALA A 15 -35.28 -65.69 35.50
N ASN A 16 -35.10 -66.89 34.93
CA ASN A 16 -34.07 -67.13 33.91
C ASN A 16 -34.33 -66.35 32.63
N GLU A 17 -35.59 -66.26 32.19
CA GLU A 17 -35.98 -65.44 31.03
C GLU A 17 -35.72 -63.95 31.26
N ALA A 18 -36.08 -63.44 32.45
CA ALA A 18 -35.81 -62.07 32.84
C ALA A 18 -34.30 -61.77 32.86
N LEU A 19 -33.49 -62.67 33.43
CA LEU A 19 -32.02 -62.56 33.44
C LEU A 19 -31.44 -62.57 32.03
N LYS A 20 -31.95 -63.43 31.13
CA LYS A 20 -31.52 -63.47 29.73
C LYS A 20 -31.86 -62.17 28.99
N SER A 21 -33.08 -61.65 29.20
CA SER A 21 -33.51 -60.36 28.63
C SER A 21 -32.63 -59.22 29.13
N LEU A 22 -32.38 -59.15 30.45
CA LEU A 22 -31.51 -58.15 31.05
C LEU A 22 -30.07 -58.23 30.52
N GLY A 23 -29.53 -59.44 30.36
CA GLY A 23 -28.21 -59.66 29.76
C GLY A 23 -28.13 -59.16 28.31
N SER A 24 -29.20 -59.36 27.52
CA SER A 24 -29.27 -58.84 26.15
C SER A 24 -29.35 -57.31 26.09
N LEU A 25 -30.08 -56.68 27.02
CA LEU A 25 -30.17 -55.23 27.16
C LEU A 25 -28.80 -54.63 27.53
N PHE A 26 -28.10 -55.20 28.52
CA PHE A 26 -26.77 -54.73 28.88
C PHE A 26 -25.75 -54.87 27.76
N THR A 27 -25.81 -55.96 27.00
CA THR A 27 -24.92 -56.16 25.85
C THR A 27 -25.20 -55.11 24.77
N THR A 28 -26.47 -54.86 24.47
CA THR A 28 -26.89 -53.84 23.49
C THR A 28 -26.45 -52.44 23.91
N GLU A 29 -26.68 -52.08 25.18
CA GLU A 29 -26.31 -50.75 25.70
C GLU A 29 -24.80 -50.58 25.74
N ARG A 30 -24.06 -51.63 26.12
CA ARG A 30 -22.59 -51.62 26.07
C ARG A 30 -22.07 -51.35 24.67
N THR A 31 -22.63 -51.99 23.65
CA THR A 31 -22.23 -51.75 22.24
C THR A 31 -22.52 -50.30 21.84
N LYS A 32 -23.72 -49.78 22.13
CA LYS A 32 -24.04 -48.37 21.85
C LYS A 32 -23.07 -47.39 22.51
N LEU A 33 -22.71 -47.64 23.77
CA LEU A 33 -21.74 -46.80 24.48
C LEU A 33 -20.34 -46.86 23.84
N GLN A 34 -19.92 -48.03 23.37
CA GLN A 34 -18.66 -48.19 22.64
C GLN A 34 -18.70 -47.45 21.29
N ASP A 35 -19.82 -47.52 20.57
CA ASP A 35 -20.02 -46.78 19.32
C ASP A 35 -19.98 -45.26 19.55
N ILE A 36 -20.64 -44.76 20.59
CA ILE A 36 -20.58 -43.34 20.98
C ILE A 36 -19.15 -42.94 21.36
N GLN A 37 -18.44 -43.78 22.14
CA GLN A 37 -17.06 -43.49 22.56
C GLN A 37 -16.11 -43.40 21.36
N THR A 38 -16.23 -44.32 20.41
CA THR A 38 -15.40 -44.32 19.20
C THR A 38 -15.73 -43.16 18.27
N GLY A 39 -17.02 -42.84 18.10
CA GLY A 39 -17.48 -41.67 17.36
C GLY A 39 -16.93 -40.37 17.97
N LEU A 40 -17.08 -40.18 19.29
CA LEU A 40 -16.57 -38.99 19.98
C LEU A 40 -15.06 -38.86 19.86
N LYS A 41 -14.32 -39.96 19.92
CA LYS A 41 -12.86 -39.96 19.73
C LYS A 41 -12.48 -39.53 18.31
N SER A 42 -13.15 -40.08 17.30
CA SER A 42 -12.95 -39.71 15.89
C SER A 42 -13.27 -38.22 15.65
N ASP A 43 -14.38 -37.73 16.17
CA ASP A 43 -14.78 -36.33 16.05
C ASP A 43 -13.77 -35.41 16.72
N HIS A 44 -13.26 -35.79 17.90
CA HIS A 44 -12.23 -35.05 18.60
C HIS A 44 -10.92 -34.97 17.81
N GLU A 45 -10.46 -36.09 17.25
CA GLU A 45 -9.25 -36.13 16.41
C GLU A 45 -9.41 -35.26 15.15
N SER A 46 -10.56 -35.35 14.47
CA SER A 46 -10.87 -34.50 13.30
C SER A 46 -10.91 -33.01 13.66
N PHE A 47 -11.50 -32.68 14.80
CA PHE A 47 -11.55 -31.31 15.30
C PHE A 47 -10.16 -30.76 15.62
N GLN A 48 -9.30 -31.54 16.28
CA GLN A 48 -7.92 -31.15 16.57
C GLN A 48 -7.11 -30.90 15.29
N VAL A 49 -7.26 -31.74 14.28
CA VAL A 49 -6.59 -31.56 12.98
C VAL A 49 -7.08 -30.27 12.31
N THR A 50 -8.39 -30.03 12.31
CA THR A 50 -8.99 -28.83 11.71
C THR A 50 -8.49 -27.55 12.39
N ILE A 51 -8.54 -27.51 13.72
CA ILE A 51 -8.04 -26.35 14.49
C ILE A 51 -6.56 -26.13 14.24
N SER A 52 -5.76 -27.19 14.25
CA SER A 52 -4.31 -27.08 14.06
C SER A 52 -3.97 -26.53 12.67
N SER A 53 -4.71 -26.96 11.64
CA SER A 53 -4.59 -26.44 10.28
C SER A 53 -4.97 -24.96 10.20
N GLN A 54 -6.10 -24.57 10.77
CA GLN A 54 -6.56 -23.17 10.80
C GLN A 54 -5.59 -22.26 11.55
N LEU A 55 -5.05 -22.70 12.69
CA LEU A 55 -4.04 -21.96 13.44
C LEU A 55 -2.75 -21.77 12.65
N SER A 56 -2.31 -22.79 11.92
CA SER A 56 -1.15 -22.68 11.04
C SER A 56 -1.39 -21.66 9.93
N GLN A 57 -2.56 -21.70 9.30
CA GLN A 57 -2.93 -20.75 8.25
C GLN A 57 -2.97 -19.31 8.77
N LEU A 58 -3.62 -19.08 9.92
CA LEU A 58 -3.68 -17.76 10.55
C LEU A 58 -2.29 -17.21 10.90
N LYS A 59 -1.36 -18.08 11.32
CA LYS A 59 0.03 -17.70 11.60
C LYS A 59 0.74 -17.24 10.32
N ASP A 60 0.56 -17.94 9.21
CA ASP A 60 1.15 -17.56 7.92
C ASP A 60 0.54 -16.26 7.38
N GLU A 61 -0.76 -16.08 7.52
CA GLU A 61 -1.46 -14.84 7.14
C GLU A 61 -0.97 -13.65 7.97
N LEU A 62 -0.78 -13.84 9.29
CA LEU A 62 -0.25 -12.79 10.17
C LEU A 62 1.18 -12.36 9.77
N VAL A 63 2.05 -13.31 9.41
CA VAL A 63 3.40 -12.99 8.92
C VAL A 63 3.30 -12.17 7.63
N LYS A 64 2.44 -12.57 6.68
CA LYS A 64 2.23 -11.82 5.43
C LYS A 64 1.71 -10.41 5.71
N GLU A 65 0.71 -10.26 6.58
CA GLU A 65 0.17 -8.96 6.97
C GLU A 65 1.24 -8.05 7.57
N SER A 66 2.09 -8.59 8.47
CA SER A 66 3.20 -7.84 9.05
C SER A 66 4.17 -7.33 7.99
N THR A 67 4.55 -8.18 7.03
CA THR A 67 5.46 -7.77 5.94
C THR A 67 4.85 -6.71 5.02
N LEU A 68 3.54 -6.79 4.75
CA LEU A 68 2.82 -5.78 3.98
C LEU A 68 2.76 -4.45 4.71
N LYS A 69 2.54 -4.47 6.03
CA LYS A 69 2.55 -3.28 6.87
C LYS A 69 3.91 -2.58 6.83
N ASP A 70 5.00 -3.34 6.94
CA ASP A 70 6.35 -2.78 6.88
C ASP A 70 6.66 -2.19 5.49
N SER A 71 6.27 -2.88 4.42
CA SER A 71 6.40 -2.38 3.05
C SER A 71 5.61 -1.09 2.81
N LEU A 72 4.38 -1.02 3.33
CA LEU A 72 3.53 0.16 3.25
C LEU A 72 4.13 1.34 4.01
N ALA A 73 4.72 1.10 5.19
CA ALA A 73 5.41 2.14 5.96
C ALA A 73 6.59 2.72 5.17
N LEU A 74 7.43 1.86 4.56
CA LEU A 74 8.53 2.30 3.71
C LEU A 74 8.06 3.14 2.52
N LYS A 75 7.01 2.69 1.82
CA LYS A 75 6.45 3.43 0.67
C LYS A 75 5.82 4.76 1.08
N THR A 76 5.24 4.83 2.27
CA THR A 76 4.70 6.07 2.83
C THR A 76 5.82 7.08 3.11
N GLU A 77 6.94 6.65 3.68
CA GLU A 77 8.09 7.53 3.90
C GLU A 77 8.75 7.98 2.59
N GLU A 78 8.86 7.09 1.60
CA GLU A 78 9.34 7.45 0.26
C GLU A 78 8.43 8.51 -0.39
N ALA A 79 7.11 8.36 -0.28
CA ALA A 79 6.16 9.33 -0.81
C ALA A 79 6.27 10.70 -0.11
N LYS A 80 6.44 10.74 1.21
CA LYS A 80 6.68 11.99 1.95
C LYS A 80 7.96 12.69 1.49
N LEU A 81 9.05 11.93 1.31
CA LEU A 81 10.30 12.48 0.82
C LEU A 81 10.15 13.09 -0.59
N LEU A 82 9.46 12.38 -1.49
CA LEU A 82 9.19 12.90 -2.83
C LEU A 82 8.31 14.15 -2.81
N SER A 83 7.30 14.21 -1.94
CA SER A 83 6.45 15.39 -1.76
C SER A 83 7.25 16.61 -1.31
N THR A 84 8.07 16.47 -0.28
CA THR A 84 8.92 17.58 0.20
C THR A 84 9.93 18.04 -0.84
N LYS A 85 10.49 17.11 -1.63
CA LYS A 85 11.37 17.45 -2.75
C LYS A 85 10.63 18.20 -3.86
N LEU A 86 9.40 17.81 -4.16
CA LEU A 86 8.57 18.48 -5.15
C LEU A 86 8.28 19.92 -4.71
N GLU A 87 7.83 20.13 -3.48
CA GLU A 87 7.59 21.47 -2.91
C GLU A 87 8.84 22.36 -2.97
N ALA A 88 10.02 21.80 -2.66
CA ALA A 88 11.29 22.51 -2.75
C ALA A 88 11.63 22.91 -4.19
N LEU A 89 11.41 22.03 -5.17
CA LEU A 89 11.64 22.32 -6.58
C LEU A 89 10.64 23.36 -7.11
N GLU A 90 9.37 23.27 -6.73
CA GLU A 90 8.35 24.27 -7.09
C GLU A 90 8.72 25.67 -6.58
N LYS A 91 9.27 25.76 -5.36
CA LYS A 91 9.78 27.02 -4.82
C LYS A 91 10.96 27.54 -5.66
N GLN A 92 11.94 26.69 -5.98
CA GLN A 92 13.08 27.09 -6.81
C GLN A 92 12.64 27.59 -8.19
N VAL A 93 11.65 26.93 -8.81
CA VAL A 93 11.10 27.37 -10.10
C VAL A 93 10.45 28.75 -9.97
N LYS A 94 9.68 29.01 -8.91
CA LYS A 94 9.09 30.34 -8.64
C LYS A 94 10.16 31.41 -8.46
N ASP A 95 11.22 31.11 -7.70
CA ASP A 95 12.33 32.03 -7.46
C ASP A 95 13.05 32.36 -8.79
N LEU A 96 13.35 31.35 -9.61
CA LEU A 96 13.98 31.55 -10.93
C LEU A 96 13.09 32.33 -11.90
N LEU A 97 11.77 32.11 -11.89
CA LEU A 97 10.83 32.89 -12.71
C LEU A 97 10.80 34.36 -12.29
N SER A 98 10.87 34.63 -10.98
CA SER A 98 10.97 35.99 -10.44
C SER A 98 12.28 36.66 -10.87
N GLU A 99 13.41 35.97 -10.73
CA GLU A 99 14.72 36.48 -11.15
C GLU A 99 14.75 36.77 -12.66
N ARG A 100 14.19 35.87 -13.48
CA ARG A 100 14.03 36.08 -14.93
C ARG A 100 13.23 37.34 -15.24
N ALA A 101 12.16 37.61 -14.50
CA ALA A 101 11.35 38.81 -14.68
C ALA A 101 12.14 40.09 -14.35
N VAL A 102 12.92 40.08 -13.26
CA VAL A 102 13.81 41.19 -12.88
C VAL A 102 14.85 41.43 -13.98
N MET A 103 15.54 40.37 -14.43
CA MET A 103 16.52 40.50 -15.52
C MET A 103 15.89 41.11 -16.78
N ARG A 104 14.69 40.65 -17.17
CA ARG A 104 13.96 41.18 -18.33
C ARG A 104 13.67 42.67 -18.21
N SER A 105 13.30 43.14 -17.01
CA SER A 105 13.11 44.57 -16.73
C SER A 105 14.43 45.33 -16.92
N CYS A 106 15.51 44.88 -16.28
CA CYS A 106 16.83 45.53 -16.38
C CYS A 106 17.33 45.62 -17.84
N ILE A 107 17.13 44.56 -18.63
CA ILE A 107 17.48 44.54 -20.06
C ILE A 107 16.67 45.60 -20.83
N THR A 108 15.38 45.72 -20.53
CA THR A 108 14.50 46.71 -21.16
C THR A 108 14.96 48.12 -20.82
N ASP A 109 15.28 48.40 -19.55
CA ASP A 109 15.76 49.70 -19.09
C ASP A 109 17.10 50.08 -19.75
N VAL A 110 18.08 49.16 -19.77
CA VAL A 110 19.38 49.37 -20.42
C VAL A 110 19.20 49.61 -21.92
N THR A 111 18.35 48.82 -22.59
CA THR A 111 18.08 48.98 -24.02
C THR A 111 17.44 50.34 -24.31
N GLY A 112 16.53 50.81 -23.44
CA GLY A 112 15.94 52.14 -23.53
C GLY A 112 16.97 53.26 -23.38
N LEU A 113 17.84 53.19 -22.36
CA LEU A 113 18.91 54.17 -22.14
C LEU A 113 19.87 54.24 -23.33
N LEU A 114 20.29 53.09 -23.85
CA LEU A 114 21.18 53.02 -25.01
C LEU A 114 20.53 53.60 -26.27
N SER A 115 19.24 53.33 -26.48
CA SER A 115 18.48 53.89 -27.60
C SER A 115 18.42 55.42 -27.50
N ASN A 116 18.13 55.96 -26.32
CA ASN A 116 18.11 57.40 -26.07
C ASN A 116 19.48 58.08 -26.35
N ILE A 117 20.59 57.43 -25.94
CA ILE A 117 21.95 57.93 -26.22
C ILE A 117 22.24 57.94 -27.72
N ILE A 118 21.81 56.90 -28.45
CA ILE A 118 21.98 56.83 -29.90
C ILE A 118 21.15 57.91 -30.62
N GLU A 119 19.99 58.28 -30.08
CA GLU A 119 19.11 59.31 -30.64
C GLU A 119 19.57 60.75 -30.35
N THR A 120 20.30 60.99 -29.26
CA THR A 120 20.85 62.31 -28.93
C THR A 120 22.07 62.64 -29.81
N ARG A 121 21.88 63.63 -30.69
CA ARG A 121 22.73 63.94 -31.85
C ARG A 121 24.14 64.45 -31.49
N ASP A 122 25.13 63.57 -31.50
CA ASP A 122 26.51 63.93 -31.85
C ASP A 122 27.06 62.95 -32.89
N SER A 123 26.94 63.33 -34.16
CA SER A 123 27.05 62.44 -35.32
C SER A 123 28.34 61.60 -35.39
N MET A 124 29.45 62.05 -34.81
CA MET A 124 30.72 61.33 -34.82
C MET A 124 30.84 60.32 -33.65
N ILE A 125 30.32 60.68 -32.46
CA ILE A 125 30.27 59.80 -31.28
C ILE A 125 29.21 58.72 -31.49
N THR A 126 28.06 59.08 -32.07
CA THR A 126 26.95 58.16 -32.32
C THR A 126 27.34 57.00 -33.24
N ILE A 127 28.15 57.18 -34.28
CA ILE A 127 28.54 56.09 -35.20
C ILE A 127 29.48 55.09 -34.52
N THR A 128 30.52 55.59 -33.84
CA THR A 128 31.54 54.75 -33.21
C THR A 128 30.96 54.01 -32.00
N MET A 129 30.17 54.70 -31.16
CA MET A 129 29.45 54.05 -30.05
C MET A 129 28.39 53.08 -30.55
N ARG A 130 27.62 53.40 -31.59
CA ARG A 130 26.62 52.48 -32.16
C ARG A 130 27.27 51.18 -32.65
N LYS A 131 28.37 51.27 -33.40
CA LYS A 131 29.10 50.08 -33.86
C LYS A 131 29.64 49.26 -32.69
N HIS A 132 30.26 49.91 -31.71
CA HIS A 132 30.82 49.24 -30.53
C HIS A 132 29.75 48.58 -29.65
N LEU A 133 28.63 49.28 -29.41
CA LEU A 133 27.49 48.73 -28.67
C LEU A 133 26.84 47.59 -29.43
N GLN A 134 26.63 47.72 -30.74
CA GLN A 134 26.03 46.66 -31.54
C GLN A 134 26.90 45.40 -31.56
N GLU A 135 28.22 45.52 -31.67
CA GLU A 135 29.15 44.39 -31.65
C GLU A 135 29.19 43.69 -30.28
N ASN A 136 29.19 44.45 -29.18
CA ASN A 136 29.27 43.89 -27.82
C ASN A 136 27.92 43.41 -27.26
N LEU A 137 26.81 44.03 -27.65
CA LEU A 137 25.49 43.65 -27.18
C LEU A 137 24.87 42.52 -27.99
N LYS A 138 25.28 42.32 -29.25
CA LYS A 138 24.82 41.19 -30.06
C LYS A 138 24.99 39.81 -29.38
N PRO A 139 26.15 39.46 -28.79
CA PRO A 139 26.28 38.19 -28.06
C PRO A 139 25.44 38.17 -26.77
N VAL A 140 25.27 39.30 -26.08
CA VAL A 140 24.41 39.41 -24.90
C VAL A 140 22.95 39.15 -25.27
N PHE A 141 22.43 39.82 -26.30
CA PHE A 141 21.08 39.59 -26.81
C PHE A 141 20.88 38.18 -27.35
N ALA A 142 21.88 37.59 -28.01
CA ALA A 142 21.83 36.19 -28.44
C ALA A 142 21.74 35.22 -27.25
N MET A 143 22.45 35.49 -26.16
CA MET A 143 22.38 34.69 -24.93
C MET A 143 21.03 34.86 -24.22
N LEU A 144 20.48 36.08 -24.18
CA LEU A 144 19.15 36.37 -23.65
C LEU A 144 18.04 35.69 -24.47
N HIS A 145 18.16 35.70 -25.80
CA HIS A 145 17.20 35.03 -26.68
C HIS A 145 17.25 33.49 -26.54
N ARG A 146 18.41 32.93 -26.15
CA ARG A 146 18.52 31.50 -25.77
C ARG A 146 17.85 31.20 -24.43
N LEU A 147 17.86 32.16 -23.48
CA LEU A 147 17.09 32.05 -22.23
C LEU A 147 15.58 32.19 -22.49
N GLU A 148 15.20 33.01 -23.46
CA GLU A 148 13.80 33.18 -23.91
C GLU A 148 13.26 31.94 -24.64
N GLY A 149 14.14 31.18 -25.31
CA GLY A 149 13.83 29.93 -26.01
C GLY A 149 13.66 28.68 -25.12
N VAL A 150 13.90 28.76 -23.80
CA VAL A 150 13.47 27.74 -22.84
C VAL A 150 11.97 27.94 -22.59
N SER A 151 11.18 27.68 -23.64
CA SER A 151 9.75 27.98 -23.65
C SER A 151 8.97 27.12 -22.66
N ASP A 152 7.86 27.68 -22.17
CA ASP A 152 6.81 27.10 -21.32
C ASP A 152 6.15 25.80 -21.87
N GLN A 153 6.71 25.17 -22.91
CA GLN A 153 6.24 23.89 -23.47
C GLN A 153 6.46 22.69 -22.53
N SER A 154 7.32 22.79 -21.51
CA SER A 154 7.49 21.71 -20.52
C SER A 154 6.41 21.66 -19.44
N LEU A 155 5.58 22.70 -19.32
CA LEU A 155 4.48 22.78 -18.34
C LEU A 155 3.14 22.23 -18.88
N ASN A 156 3.08 21.76 -20.13
CA ASN A 156 1.85 21.28 -20.79
C ASN A 156 1.87 19.79 -21.19
N ARG A 157 2.80 19.00 -20.67
CA ARG A 157 2.70 17.53 -20.73
C ARG A 157 2.09 17.01 -19.43
N LYS A 158 0.76 16.89 -19.46
CA LYS A 158 0.02 15.93 -18.62
C LYS A 158 0.47 14.50 -18.91
#